data_AF-A0A1G9G4M9-F1
#
_entry.id   AF-A0A1G9G4M9-F1
#
_cell.length_a   1.000
_cell.length_b   1.000
_cell.length_c   1.000
_cell.angle_alpha   90.00
_cell.angle_beta   90.00
_cell.angle_gamma   90.00
#
_symmetry.space_group_name_H-M   'P 1'
#
loop_
_entity.id
_entity.type
_entity.pdbx_description
1 polymer ?
#
loop_
_entity_poly.entity_id
_entity_poly.type
_entity_poly.pdbx_seq_one_letter_code
_entity_poly.pdbx_strand_id
1 'polypeptide(L)' 'MRYLFRLILILAILGGIGILGYAYFGDLSPERRDVTQPVTLDVD' A
#
# COMPACT_ATOMS: atom_id res chain seq x y z
N MET A 1 19.37 -30.89 8.20
CA MET A 1 19.19 -30.44 6.79
C MET A 1 17.74 -30.32 6.35
N ARG A 2 16.87 -31.32 6.53
CA ARG A 2 15.46 -31.26 6.11
C ARG A 2 14.65 -30.10 6.73
N TYR A 3 14.87 -29.81 8.01
CA TYR A 3 14.19 -28.71 8.71
C TYR A 3 14.66 -27.32 8.27
N LEU A 4 15.97 -27.16 8.03
CA LEU A 4 16.55 -25.89 7.57
C LEU A 4 16.04 -25.51 6.17
N PHE A 5 16.00 -26.48 5.25
CA PHE A 5 15.42 -26.26 3.92
C PHE A 5 13.94 -25.86 4.00
N ARG A 6 13.16 -26.53 4.85
CA ARG A 6 11.74 -26.19 5.07
C ARG A 6 11.57 -24.78 5.64
N LEU A 7 12.44 -24.36 6.57
CA LEU A 7 12.44 -23.01 7.12
C LEU A 7 12.72 -21.97 6.04
N ILE A 8 13.75 -22.19 5.23
CA ILE A 8 14.10 -21.29 4.11
C ILE A 8 12.94 -21.18 3.13
N LEU A 9 12.29 -22.30 2.80
CA LEU A 9 11.13 -22.31 1.91
C LEU A 9 9.96 -21.50 2.49
N ILE A 10 9.66 -21.66 3.78
CA ILE A 10 8.62 -20.89 4.47
C ILE A 10 8.95 -19.39 4.43
N LEU A 11 10.20 -19.02 4.72
CA LEU A 11 10.63 -17.63 4.69
C LEU A 11 10.57 -17.04 3.27
N ALA A 12 10.93 -17.81 2.25
CA ALA A 12 10.81 -17.39 0.85
C ALA A 12 9.34 -17.14 0.46
N ILE A 13 8.43 -18.02 0.89
CA ILE A 13 6.98 -17.84 0.66
C ILE A 13 6.47 -16.60 1.39
N LEU A 14 6.83 -16.43 2.68
CA LEU A 14 6.41 -15.26 3.46
C LEU A 14 6.94 -13.95 2.86
N GLY A 15 8.20 -13.93 2.42
CA GLY A 15 8.78 -12.79 1.72
C GLY A 15 8.06 -12.50 0.40
N GLY A 16 7.75 -13.53 -0.37
CA GLY A 16 6.97 -13.42 -1.60
C GLY A 16 5.57 -12.85 -1.34
N ILE A 17 4.86 -13.34 -0.33
CA ILE A 17 3.54 -12.82 0.06
C ILE A 17 3.64 -11.35 0.50
N GLY A 18 4.67 -10.97 1.25
CA GLY A 18 4.89 -9.58 1.67
C GLY A 18 5.07 -8.63 0.48
N ILE A 19 5.90 -9.04 -0.50
CA ILE A 19 6.12 -8.27 -1.72
C ILE A 19 4.84 -8.19 -2.56
N LEU A 20 4.14 -9.31 -2.74
CA LEU A 20 2.87 -9.36 -3.48
C LEU A 20 1.81 -8.49 -2.82
N GLY A 21 1.68 -8.55 -1.49
CA GLY A 21 0.77 -7.70 -0.73
C GLY A 21 1.08 -6.23 -0.94
N TYR A 22 2.35 -5.83 -0.78
CA TYR A 22 2.78 -4.45 -1.02
C TYR A 22 2.45 -3.98 -2.45
N ALA A 23 2.77 -4.80 -3.46
CA ALA A 23 2.50 -4.48 -4.86
C ALA A 23 1.00 -4.44 -5.19
N TYR A 24 0.20 -5.31 -4.58
CA TYR A 24 -1.25 -5.38 -4.79
C TYR A 24 -1.97 -4.18 -4.19
N PHE A 25 -1.63 -3.80 -2.96
CA PHE A 25 -2.24 -2.66 -2.29
C PHE A 25 -1.75 -1.32 -2.85
N GLY A 26 -0.54 -1.27 -3.41
CA GLY A 26 -0.06 -0.11 -4.18
C GLY A 26 -0.11 1.20 -3.39
N ASP A 27 -0.50 2.28 -4.07
CA ASP A 27 -0.74 3.57 -3.42
C ASP A 27 -2.08 3.55 -2.69
N LEU A 28 -2.03 3.42 -1.37
CA LEU A 28 -3.19 3.48 -0.48
C LEU A 28 -3.59 4.92 -0.11
N SER A 29 -2.98 5.92 -0.75
CA SER A 29 -3.39 7.31 -0.56
C SER A 29 -4.86 7.48 -0.96
N PRO A 30 -5.64 8.28 -0.21
CA PRO A 30 -7.00 8.60 -0.61
C PRO A 30 -7.00 9.24 -2.00
N GLU A 31 -7.95 8.86 -2.85
CA GLU A 31 -8.14 9.49 -4.15
C GLU A 31 -8.33 10.99 -3.97
N ARG A 32 -7.41 11.80 -4.49
CA ARG A 32 -7.52 13.26 -4.42
C ARG A 32 -8.54 13.70 -5.45
N ARG A 33 -9.57 14.40 -4.96
CA ARG A 33 -10.55 15.06 -5.82
C ARG A 33 -10.37 16.55 -5.71
N ASP A 34 -10.41 17.22 -6.85
CA ASP A 34 -10.49 18.67 -6.88
C ASP A 34 -11.86 19.11 -6.36
N VAL A 35 -11.85 19.96 -5.34
CA VAL A 35 -13.06 20.53 -4.75
C VAL A 35 -13.06 22.03 -5.03
N THR A 36 -13.93 22.46 -5.94
CA THR A 36 -14.17 23.89 -6.20
C THR A 36 -15.36 24.34 -5.38
N GLN A 37 -15.15 25.31 -4.49
CA GLN A 37 -16.22 25.96 -3.72
C GLN A 37 -16.23 27.45 -4.00
N PRO A 38 -17.41 28.06 -4.16
CA PRO A 38 -17.52 29.50 -4.29
C PRO A 38 -17.04 30.18 -3.01
N VAL A 39 -16.22 31.21 -3.17
CA VAL A 39 -15.77 32.06 -2.06
C VAL A 39 -16.65 33.31 -2.03
N THR A 40 -17.26 33.59 -0.88
CA THR A 40 -17.86 34.90 -0.61
C THR A 40 -16.73 35.88 -0.32
N LEU A 41 -16.49 36.83 -1.23
CA LEU A 41 -15.54 37.91 -1.01
C LEU A 41 -16.30 39.09 -0.39
N ASP A 42 -16.11 39.31 0.90
CA ASP A 42 -16.64 40.46 1.62
C ASP A 42 -15.65 41.62 1.48
N VAL A 43 -16.05 42.67 0.77
CA VAL A 43 -15.25 43.88 0.51
C VAL A 43 -16.08 45.10 0.87
N ASP A 44 -15.88 45.56 2.11
CA ASP A 44 -16.31 46.87 2.63
C ASP A 44 -15.22 47.94 2.41
#